data_AF-A0AA88IQ73-F1
#
_entry.id   AF-A0AA88IQ73-F1
#
_cell.length_a   1.000
_cell.length_b   1.000
_cell.length_c   1.000
_cell.angle_alpha   90.00
_cell.angle_beta   90.00
_cell.angle_gamma   90.00
#
_symmetry.space_group_name_H-M   'P 1'
#
loop_
_entity.id
_entity.type
_entity.pdbx_description
1 polymer ?
#
loop_
_entity_poly.entity_id
_entity_poly.type
_entity_poly.pdbx_seq_one_letter_code
_entity_poly.pdbx_strand_id
1 'polypeptide(L)'
;MQHLLEQRYKIKFCLKLDVYLAKSGVFLWHQAFLEGWEEVADEDCAGRPLNSKNNDNVTHVCKVLNSDHRLSICLIAHMLNLLKSAVPVIVMMHLNMSKVCAKMVPEVHTDDQKLWQVEVCQENLNMYESDPQFLINLITGDESWIFEYDPKEIFKVVHVGVSLSKKRQK
;
A
#
# COMPACT_ATOMS: atom_id res chain seq x y z
N MET A 1 -27.31 28.84 -24.53
CA MET A 1 -27.18 27.87 -25.64
C MET A 1 -26.35 26.64 -25.27
N GLN A 2 -25.24 26.76 -24.53
CA GLN A 2 -24.41 25.62 -24.13
C GLN A 2 -25.14 24.61 -23.21
N HIS A 3 -25.90 25.12 -22.25
CA HIS A 3 -26.68 24.33 -21.29
C HIS A 3 -27.65 23.32 -21.94
N LEU A 4 -28.42 23.76 -22.94
CA LEU A 4 -29.35 22.89 -23.70
C LEU A 4 -28.62 21.86 -24.56
N LEU A 5 -27.39 22.14 -24.99
CA LEU A 5 -26.58 21.19 -25.74
C LEU A 5 -26.07 20.08 -24.81
N GLU A 6 -25.56 20.43 -23.63
CA GLU A 6 -25.16 19.44 -22.61
C GLU A 6 -26.32 18.56 -22.18
N GLN A 7 -27.50 19.14 -21.93
CA GLN A 7 -28.72 18.39 -21.63
C GLN A 7 -29.06 17.37 -22.72
N ARG A 8 -28.98 17.78 -24.00
CA ARG A 8 -29.23 16.89 -25.14
C ARG A 8 -28.18 15.79 -25.27
N TYR A 9 -26.91 16.07 -25.00
CA TYR A 9 -25.85 15.06 -25.02
C TYR A 9 -26.01 14.06 -23.86
N LYS A 10 -26.39 14.52 -22.66
CA LYS A 10 -26.66 13.67 -21.48
C LYS A 10 -27.86 12.73 -21.72
N ILE A 11 -29.00 13.25 -22.19
CA ILE A 11 -30.18 12.44 -22.52
C ILE A 11 -29.87 11.42 -23.62
N LYS A 12 -29.11 11.82 -24.64
CA LYS A 12 -28.68 10.92 -25.73
C LYS A 12 -27.70 9.85 -25.24
N PHE A 13 -26.89 10.13 -24.23
CA PHE A 13 -25.98 9.16 -23.60
C PHE A 13 -26.77 8.10 -22.80
N CYS A 14 -27.76 8.51 -22.01
CA CYS A 14 -28.66 7.60 -21.28
C CYS A 14 -29.52 6.73 -22.23
N LEU A 15 -30.06 7.29 -23.31
CA LEU A 15 -30.79 6.52 -24.34
C LEU A 15 -29.89 5.55 -25.11
N LYS A 16 -28.58 5.83 -25.22
CA LYS A 16 -27.63 4.91 -25.86
C LYS A 16 -27.22 3.77 -24.91
N LEU A 17 -27.37 3.97 -23.60
CA LEU A 17 -27.25 2.93 -22.56
C LEU A 17 -28.52 2.09 -22.39
N ASP A 18 -29.62 2.39 -23.10
CA ASP A 18 -30.88 1.61 -23.13
C ASP A 18 -30.67 0.16 -23.62
N VAL A 19 -29.55 -0.10 -24.30
CA VAL A 19 -29.12 -1.48 -24.66
C VAL A 19 -28.69 -2.30 -23.43
N TYR A 20 -28.39 -1.65 -22.29
CA TYR A 20 -27.83 -2.25 -21.08
C TYR A 20 -28.65 -2.00 -19.81
N LEU A 21 -29.63 -1.09 -19.82
CA LEU A 21 -30.47 -0.76 -18.66
C LEU A 21 -31.88 -1.34 -18.80
N ALA A 22 -32.49 -1.77 -17.68
CA ALA A 22 -33.88 -2.21 -17.67
C ALA A 22 -34.83 -1.03 -17.97
N LYS A 23 -35.96 -1.29 -18.65
CA LYS A 23 -36.97 -0.27 -19.03
C LYS A 23 -37.35 0.67 -17.87
N SER A 24 -37.44 0.15 -16.64
CA SER A 24 -37.75 0.92 -15.44
C SER A 24 -36.72 2.01 -15.12
N GLY A 25 -35.43 1.76 -15.36
CA GLY A 25 -34.37 2.74 -15.16
C GLY A 25 -34.47 3.91 -16.13
N VAL A 26 -34.81 3.64 -17.39
CA VAL A 26 -34.96 4.67 -18.43
C VAL A 26 -36.13 5.61 -18.11
N PHE A 27 -37.26 5.08 -17.65
CA PHE A 27 -38.40 5.91 -17.23
C PHE A 27 -38.09 6.77 -16.00
N LEU A 28 -37.34 6.24 -15.03
CA LEU A 28 -36.95 6.98 -13.82
C LEU A 28 -36.02 8.14 -14.16
N TRP A 29 -35.01 7.91 -15.00
CA TRP A 29 -34.12 8.98 -15.49
C TRP A 29 -34.87 9.99 -16.37
N HIS A 30 -35.76 9.55 -17.26
CA HIS A 30 -36.57 10.43 -18.09
C HIS A 30 -37.44 11.37 -17.23
N GLN A 31 -38.03 10.86 -16.15
CA GLN A 31 -38.80 11.67 -15.21
C GLN A 31 -37.90 12.65 -14.45
N ALA A 32 -36.75 12.21 -13.94
CA ALA A 32 -35.79 13.08 -13.25
C ALA A 32 -35.32 14.26 -14.14
N PHE A 33 -35.06 14.00 -15.43
CA PHE A 33 -34.71 15.06 -16.40
C PHE A 33 -35.87 16.05 -16.64
N LEU A 34 -37.12 15.60 -16.66
CA LEU A 34 -38.29 16.49 -16.74
C LEU A 34 -38.44 17.34 -15.47
N GLU A 35 -38.06 16.80 -14.32
CA GLU A 35 -38.04 17.49 -13.03
C GLU A 35 -36.83 18.43 -12.86
N GLY A 36 -35.95 18.53 -13.88
CA GLY A 36 -34.84 19.47 -13.91
C GLY A 36 -33.55 18.97 -13.26
N TRP A 37 -33.41 17.66 -13.04
CA TRP A 37 -32.18 17.07 -12.53
C TRP A 37 -31.12 17.05 -13.63
N GLU A 38 -30.00 17.73 -13.39
CA GLU A 38 -28.93 17.90 -14.39
C GLU A 38 -27.66 17.12 -14.05
N GLU A 39 -27.60 16.57 -12.84
CA GLU A 39 -26.49 15.81 -12.32
C GLU A 39 -26.65 14.33 -12.68
N VAL A 40 -25.59 13.74 -13.23
CA VAL A 40 -25.53 12.33 -13.65
C VAL A 40 -24.80 11.47 -12.62
N ALA A 41 -24.24 12.11 -11.58
CA ALA A 41 -23.63 11.39 -10.48
C ALA A 41 -24.73 10.69 -9.65
N ASP A 42 -24.36 9.56 -9.05
CA ASP A 42 -25.23 8.93 -8.06
C ASP A 42 -25.39 9.90 -6.87
N GLU A 43 -26.63 10.10 -6.43
CA GLU A 43 -26.92 10.80 -5.18
C GLU A 43 -26.19 10.16 -4.01
N ASP A 44 -26.00 10.92 -2.93
CA ASP A 44 -25.42 10.44 -1.67
C ASP A 44 -26.19 9.21 -1.18
N CYS A 45 -25.71 8.04 -1.59
CA CYS A 45 -26.29 6.79 -1.19
C CYS A 45 -25.93 6.61 0.27
N ALA A 46 -26.94 6.63 1.13
CA ALA A 46 -26.80 6.17 2.50
C ALA A 46 -26.41 4.68 2.44
N GLY A 47 -25.09 4.43 2.37
CA GLY A 47 -24.53 3.09 2.37
C GLY A 47 -25.01 2.33 3.61
N ARG A 48 -24.81 1.01 3.62
CA ARG A 48 -25.18 0.18 4.77
C ARG A 48 -24.63 0.83 6.05
N PRO A 49 -25.49 1.24 7.01
CA PRO A 49 -25.00 1.73 8.29
C PRO A 49 -24.25 0.57 8.94
N LEU A 50 -22.93 0.66 8.98
CA LEU A 50 -22.15 -0.32 9.70
C LEU A 50 -22.33 -0.01 11.18
N ASN A 51 -22.90 -0.96 11.91
CA ASN A 51 -23.19 -0.97 13.34
C ASN A 51 -21.91 -0.80 14.22
N SER A 52 -20.79 -0.47 13.59
CA SER A 52 -19.44 -0.35 14.12
C SER A 52 -19.06 1.08 14.51
N LYS A 53 -19.94 2.07 14.35
CA LYS A 53 -19.73 3.46 14.80
C LYS A 53 -19.75 3.61 16.35
N ASN A 54 -19.28 2.61 17.09
CA ASN A 54 -18.94 2.84 18.49
C ASN A 54 -17.49 3.28 18.57
N ASN A 55 -17.25 4.53 18.98
CA ASN A 55 -15.92 5.09 19.17
C ASN A 55 -15.07 4.24 20.13
N ASP A 56 -15.72 3.55 21.07
CA ASP A 56 -15.06 2.63 21.99
C ASP A 56 -14.44 1.45 21.25
N ASN A 57 -15.19 0.84 20.32
CA ASN A 57 -14.70 -0.31 19.53
C ASN A 57 -13.50 0.08 18.66
N VAL A 58 -13.53 1.28 18.06
CA VAL A 58 -12.39 1.81 17.29
C VAL A 58 -11.16 1.96 18.19
N THR A 59 -11.35 2.51 19.40
CA THR A 59 -10.28 2.68 20.38
C THR A 59 -9.71 1.34 20.84
N HIS A 60 -10.55 0.34 21.07
CA HIS A 60 -10.12 -1.01 21.46
C HIS A 60 -9.34 -1.73 20.34
N VAL A 61 -9.82 -1.66 19.09
CA VAL A 61 -9.08 -2.21 17.93
C VAL A 61 -7.72 -1.53 17.79
N CYS A 62 -7.65 -0.21 17.94
CA CYS A 62 -6.40 0.55 17.89
C CYS A 62 -5.42 0.09 18.98
N LYS A 63 -5.87 -0.07 20.22
CA LYS A 63 -5.03 -0.55 21.34
C LYS A 63 -4.46 -1.95 21.09
N VAL A 64 -5.28 -2.87 20.58
CA VAL A 64 -4.85 -4.24 20.25
C VAL A 64 -3.80 -4.23 19.14
N LEU A 65 -4.02 -3.46 18.07
CA LEU A 65 -3.07 -3.34 16.97
C LEU A 65 -1.74 -2.72 17.41
N ASN A 66 -1.77 -1.66 18.23
CA ASN A 66 -0.55 -1.02 18.75
C ASN A 66 0.26 -1.92 19.68
N SER A 67 -0.37 -2.95 20.26
CA SER A 67 0.32 -3.95 21.08
C SER A 67 0.92 -5.06 20.21
N ASP A 68 0.17 -5.57 19.23
CA ASP A 68 0.66 -6.54 18.25
C ASP A 68 -0.01 -6.34 16.87
N HIS A 69 0.77 -5.80 15.94
CA HIS A 69 0.35 -5.55 14.55
C HIS A 69 0.24 -6.83 13.70
N ARG A 70 0.69 -7.99 14.20
CA ARG A 70 0.70 -9.27 13.47
C ARG A 70 -0.59 -10.07 13.63
N LEU A 71 -1.49 -9.62 14.51
CA LEU A 71 -2.74 -10.31 14.80
C LEU A 71 -3.64 -10.39 13.57
N SER A 72 -4.28 -11.55 13.40
CA SER A 72 -5.26 -11.73 12.34
C SER A 72 -6.57 -10.99 12.68
N ILE A 73 -7.26 -10.52 11.64
CA ILE A 73 -8.60 -9.92 11.74
C ILE A 73 -9.56 -10.82 12.52
N CYS A 74 -9.46 -12.15 12.33
CA CYS A 74 -10.27 -13.13 13.04
C CYS A 74 -10.01 -13.13 14.56
N LEU A 75 -8.74 -13.04 14.97
CA LEU A 75 -8.37 -13.02 16.38
C LEU A 75 -8.82 -11.72 17.05
N ILE A 76 -8.62 -10.58 16.38
CA ILE A 76 -9.08 -9.27 16.87
C ILE A 76 -10.60 -9.27 17.04
N ALA A 77 -11.35 -9.80 16.07
CA ALA A 77 -12.80 -9.91 16.15
C ALA A 77 -13.25 -10.78 17.34
N HIS A 78 -12.57 -11.90 17.58
CA HIS A 78 -12.86 -12.78 18.70
C HIS A 78 -12.56 -12.13 20.06
N MET A 79 -11.40 -11.48 20.20
CA MET A 79 -10.99 -10.80 21.44
C MET A 79 -11.94 -9.67 21.83
N LEU A 80 -12.46 -8.93 20.84
CA LEU A 80 -13.31 -7.77 21.07
C LEU A 80 -14.81 -8.07 20.91
N ASN A 81 -15.19 -9.35 20.72
CA ASN A 81 -16.56 -9.77 20.43
C ASN A 81 -17.23 -8.98 19.29
N LEU A 82 -16.46 -8.67 18.25
CA LEU A 82 -16.92 -7.95 17.06
C LEU A 82 -17.24 -8.91 15.93
N LEU A 83 -18.08 -8.46 15.01
CA LEU A 83 -18.27 -9.16 13.74
C LEU A 83 -16.95 -9.15 12.95
N LYS A 84 -16.56 -10.30 12.38
CA LYS A 84 -15.35 -10.39 11.52
C LYS A 84 -15.35 -9.40 10.37
N SER A 85 -16.52 -9.02 9.84
CA SER A 85 -16.65 -8.02 8.78
C SER A 85 -16.52 -6.58 9.25
N ALA A 86 -16.67 -6.29 10.55
CA ALA A 86 -16.54 -4.95 11.10
C ALA A 86 -15.07 -4.53 11.27
N VAL A 87 -14.22 -5.46 11.71
CA VAL A 87 -12.79 -5.19 11.98
C VAL A 87 -12.05 -4.62 10.75
N PRO A 88 -12.14 -5.19 9.53
CA PRO A 88 -11.50 -4.61 8.35
C PRO A 88 -11.95 -3.18 8.07
N VAL A 89 -13.24 -2.88 8.26
CA VAL A 89 -13.78 -1.53 8.03
C VAL A 89 -13.25 -0.56 9.07
N ILE A 90 -13.15 -0.96 10.34
CA ILE A 90 -12.52 -0.15 11.38
C ILE A 90 -11.06 0.14 11.02
N VAL A 91 -10.29 -0.87 10.66
CA VAL A 91 -8.86 -0.72 10.35
C VAL A 91 -8.65 0.20 9.15
N MET A 92 -9.42 0.01 8.07
CA MET A 92 -9.23 0.74 6.82
C MET A 92 -9.89 2.12 6.82
N MET A 93 -11.14 2.25 7.24
CA MET A 93 -11.90 3.50 7.16
C MET A 93 -11.75 4.39 8.40
N HIS A 94 -11.61 3.80 9.59
CA HIS A 94 -11.55 4.59 10.84
C HIS A 94 -10.12 4.81 11.33
N LEU A 95 -9.23 3.82 11.19
CA LEU A 95 -7.82 3.93 11.59
C LEU A 95 -6.89 4.30 10.42
N ASN A 96 -7.37 4.27 9.18
CA ASN A 96 -6.59 4.51 7.97
C ASN A 96 -5.30 3.66 7.89
N MET A 97 -5.38 2.41 8.35
CA MET A 97 -4.27 1.46 8.36
C MET A 97 -4.40 0.47 7.19
N SER A 98 -3.25 0.01 6.69
CA SER A 98 -3.18 -1.02 5.65
C SER A 98 -2.28 -2.17 6.09
N LYS A 99 -2.52 -3.36 5.54
CA LYS A 99 -1.68 -4.52 5.82
C LYS A 99 -0.38 -4.42 5.01
N VAL A 100 0.75 -4.44 5.70
CA VAL A 100 2.09 -4.52 5.10
C VAL A 100 2.69 -5.89 5.40
N CYS A 101 3.31 -6.52 4.40
CA CYS A 101 4.02 -7.78 4.59
C CYS A 101 5.32 -7.55 5.35
N ALA A 102 5.68 -8.48 6.25
CA ALA A 102 6.95 -8.42 6.95
C ALA A 102 8.12 -8.54 5.96
N LYS A 103 9.18 -7.76 6.19
CA LYS A 103 10.43 -7.85 5.45
C LYS A 103 11.33 -8.90 6.11
N MET A 104 11.96 -9.76 5.31
CA MET A 104 12.95 -10.71 5.81
C MET A 104 14.20 -9.96 6.27
N VAL A 105 14.68 -10.29 7.46
CA VAL A 105 15.93 -9.76 8.02
C VAL A 105 16.92 -10.92 8.08
N PRO A 106 18.15 -10.78 7.53
CA PRO A 106 19.12 -11.89 7.48
C PRO A 106 19.50 -12.44 8.84
N GLU A 107 19.63 -11.57 9.84
CA GLU A 107 20.08 -11.94 11.19
C GLU A 107 19.43 -11.06 12.25
N VAL A 108 19.17 -11.65 13.43
CA VAL A 108 18.68 -10.93 14.60
C VAL A 108 19.88 -10.49 15.44
N HIS A 109 20.21 -9.20 15.36
CA HIS A 109 21.35 -8.64 16.10
C HIS A 109 21.12 -8.56 17.61
N THR A 110 22.16 -8.84 18.38
CA THR A 110 22.26 -8.57 19.82
C THR A 110 22.36 -7.07 20.10
N ASP A 111 22.00 -6.63 21.29
CA ASP A 111 22.03 -5.20 21.64
C ASP A 111 23.43 -4.59 21.56
N ASP A 112 24.48 -5.33 21.97
CA ASP A 112 25.88 -4.90 21.82
C ASP A 112 26.27 -4.71 20.34
N GLN A 113 25.81 -5.61 19.45
CA GLN A 113 26.07 -5.50 18.00
C GLN A 113 25.39 -4.27 17.42
N LYS A 114 24.17 -3.93 17.88
CA LYS A 114 23.46 -2.72 17.44
C LYS A 114 24.19 -1.46 17.91
N LEU A 115 24.66 -1.45 19.15
CA LEU A 115 25.41 -0.31 19.69
C LEU A 115 26.68 -0.07 18.87
N TRP A 116 27.46 -1.13 18.65
CA TRP A 116 28.66 -1.07 17.83
C TRP A 116 28.36 -0.63 16.38
N GLN A 117 27.29 -1.14 15.77
CA GLN A 117 26.87 -0.69 14.44
C GLN A 117 26.58 0.81 14.39
N VAL A 118 25.89 1.36 15.41
CA VAL A 118 25.59 2.79 15.50
C VAL A 118 26.86 3.62 15.66
N GLU A 119 27.79 3.19 16.52
CA GLU A 119 29.08 3.86 16.72
C GLU A 119 29.88 3.93 15.42
N VAL A 120 30.05 2.81 14.73
CA VAL A 120 30.77 2.75 13.45
C VAL A 120 30.07 3.58 12.36
N CYS A 121 28.73 3.58 12.33
CA CYS A 121 27.99 4.43 11.39
C CYS A 121 28.22 5.92 11.67
N GLN A 122 28.31 6.32 12.95
CA GLN A 122 28.57 7.70 13.32
C GLN A 122 30.00 8.13 12.97
N GLU A 123 30.99 7.27 13.18
CA GLU A 123 32.38 7.51 12.76
C GLU A 123 32.48 7.67 11.23
N ASN A 124 31.83 6.78 10.49
CA ASN A 124 31.77 6.86 9.03
C ASN A 124 31.08 8.15 8.54
N LEU A 125 30.03 8.59 9.23
CA LEU A 125 29.35 9.85 8.92
C LEU A 125 30.26 11.05 9.16
N ASN A 126 30.93 11.11 10.31
CA ASN A 126 31.85 12.20 10.64
C ASN A 126 33.01 12.30 9.63
N MET A 127 33.54 11.15 9.19
CA MET A 127 34.58 11.09 8.17
C MET A 127 34.07 11.60 6.81
N TYR A 128 32.85 11.25 6.43
CA TYR A 128 32.20 11.77 5.23
C TYR A 128 31.98 13.29 5.28
N GLU A 129 31.56 13.83 6.43
CA GLU A 129 31.37 15.28 6.60
C GLU A 129 32.69 16.05 6.59
N SER A 130 33.77 15.45 7.09
CA SER A 130 35.09 16.07 7.17
C SER A 130 35.82 16.10 5.82
N ASP A 131 35.62 15.08 4.97
CA ASP A 131 36.25 14.98 3.65
C ASP A 131 35.21 14.75 2.53
N PRO A 132 34.91 15.78 1.71
CA PRO A 132 34.01 15.65 0.57
C PRO A 132 34.47 14.62 -0.49
N GLN A 133 35.74 14.24 -0.51
CA GLN A 133 36.28 13.24 -1.44
C GLN A 133 36.31 11.82 -0.87
N PHE A 134 35.86 11.61 0.38
CA PHE A 134 35.93 10.33 1.07
C PHE A 134 35.33 9.18 0.25
N LEU A 135 34.10 9.35 -0.26
CA LEU A 135 33.42 8.32 -1.08
C LEU A 135 34.07 8.08 -2.44
N ILE A 136 34.86 9.02 -2.96
CA ILE A 136 35.58 8.86 -4.23
C ILE A 136 36.77 7.90 -4.04
N ASN A 137 37.37 7.92 -2.86
CA ASN A 137 38.54 7.10 -2.52
C ASN A 137 38.16 5.74 -1.91
N LEU A 138 36.88 5.53 -1.55
CA LEU A 138 36.40 4.29 -0.97
C LEU A 138 36.38 3.16 -2.02
N ILE A 139 37.11 2.09 -1.74
CA ILE A 139 37.09 0.86 -2.53
C ILE A 139 36.45 -0.24 -1.69
N THR A 140 35.36 -0.82 -2.18
CA THR A 140 34.67 -1.96 -1.54
C THR A 140 34.68 -3.17 -2.47
N GLY A 141 34.63 -4.36 -1.88
CA GLY A 141 34.51 -5.62 -2.58
C GLY A 141 33.69 -6.59 -1.74
N ASP A 142 32.85 -7.36 -2.41
CA ASP A 142 32.06 -8.43 -1.80
C ASP A 142 32.01 -9.62 -2.77
N GLU A 143 31.72 -10.80 -2.24
CA GLU A 143 31.62 -12.03 -3.01
C GLU A 143 30.16 -12.42 -3.13
N SER A 144 29.70 -12.62 -4.37
CA SER A 144 28.34 -13.03 -4.64
C SER A 144 28.32 -14.37 -5.35
N TRP A 145 27.43 -15.24 -4.91
CA TRP A 145 27.18 -16.52 -5.57
C TRP A 145 26.26 -16.30 -6.77
N ILE A 146 26.70 -16.75 -7.96
CA ILE A 146 25.89 -16.73 -9.17
C ILE A 146 25.51 -18.16 -9.52
N PHE A 147 24.22 -18.39 -9.71
CA PHE A 147 23.72 -19.66 -10.19
C PHE A 147 23.90 -19.72 -11.71
N GLU A 148 24.70 -20.68 -12.19
CA GLU A 148 24.81 -20.98 -13.61
C GLU A 148 23.74 -22.01 -13.97
N TYR A 149 22.84 -21.64 -14.88
CA TYR A 149 21.79 -22.55 -15.36
C TYR A 149 22.34 -23.42 -16.49
N ASP A 150 22.54 -24.72 -16.21
CA ASP A 150 22.82 -25.75 -17.21
C ASP A 150 21.57 -26.63 -17.39
N PRO A 151 20.98 -26.72 -18.60
CA PRO A 151 19.81 -27.58 -18.83
C PRO A 151 20.10 -29.08 -18.74
N LYS A 152 21.36 -29.52 -18.60
CA LYS A 152 21.75 -30.94 -18.54
C LYS A 152 22.23 -31.40 -17.16
N GLU A 153 22.55 -30.49 -16.26
CA GLU A 153 23.00 -30.81 -14.90
C GLU A 153 22.18 -30.08 -13.83
N ILE A 154 22.02 -30.71 -12.66
CA ILE A 154 21.31 -30.12 -11.54
C ILE A 154 22.24 -29.07 -10.89
N PHE A 155 22.06 -27.81 -11.28
CA PHE A 155 22.60 -26.57 -10.70
C PHE A 155 24.08 -26.58 -10.27
N LYS A 156 24.94 -25.89 -11.03
CA LYS A 156 26.31 -25.57 -10.61
C LYS A 156 26.34 -24.19 -9.95
N VAL A 157 26.98 -24.10 -8.79
CA VAL A 157 27.24 -22.83 -8.09
C VAL A 157 28.67 -22.41 -8.40
N VAL A 158 28.85 -21.22 -8.97
CA VAL A 158 30.18 -20.67 -9.32
C VAL A 158 30.47 -19.47 -8.42
N HIS A 159 31.69 -19.43 -7.86
CA HIS A 159 32.20 -18.32 -7.07
C HIS A 159 32.76 -17.24 -7.99
N VAL A 160 32.30 -16.00 -7.83
CA VAL A 160 32.79 -14.86 -8.60
C VAL A 160 33.15 -13.73 -7.64
N GLY A 161 34.44 -13.40 -7.55
CA GLY A 161 34.90 -12.20 -6.86
C GLY A 161 34.60 -10.95 -7.68
N VAL A 162 33.80 -10.03 -7.13
CA VAL A 162 33.49 -8.75 -7.77
C VAL A 162 34.24 -7.62 -7.04
N SER A 163 35.28 -7.11 -7.67
CA SER A 163 35.97 -5.89 -7.20
C SER A 163 35.43 -4.66 -7.92
N LEU A 164 34.69 -3.80 -7.21
CA LEU A 164 34.21 -2.52 -7.74
C LEU A 164 35.33 -1.47 -7.63
N SER A 165 36.24 -1.47 -8.61
CA SER A 165 37.20 -0.36 -8.80
C SER A 165 36.58 0.68 -9.74
N LYS A 166 36.23 1.87 -9.23
CA LYS A 166 35.96 3.03 -10.11
C LYS A 166 37.30 3.45 -10.73
N LYS A 167 37.47 3.18 -12.03
CA LYS A 167 38.60 3.70 -12.81
C LYS A 167 38.59 5.22 -12.75
N ARG A 168 39.59 5.79 -12.09
CA ARG A 168 39.92 7.22 -12.06
C ARG A 168 40.09 7.70 -13.51
N GLN A 169 39.13 8.44 -14.05
CA GLN A 169 39.32 9.15 -15.32
C GLN A 169 40.33 10.27 -15.06
N LYS A 170 41.43 10.24 -15.82
CA LYS A 170 42.50 11.24 -15.82
C LYS A 170 42.02 12.56 -16.40
#